data_AF-A0A948ZJW7-F1
#
_entry.id   AF-A0A948ZJW7-F1
#
_cell.length_a   1.000
_cell.length_b   1.000
_cell.length_c   1.000
_cell.angle_alpha   90.00
_cell.angle_beta   90.00
_cell.angle_gamma   90.00
#
_symmetry.space_group_name_H-M   'P 1'
#
loop_
_entity.id
_entity.type
_entity.pdbx_description
1 polymer ?
#
loop_
_entity_poly.entity_id
_entity_poly.type
_entity_poly.pdbx_seq_one_letter_code
_entity_poly.pdbx_strand_id
1 'polypeptide(L)'
;IVDKLEIHYTPKHGSWLNMAETELGILSRQCLDRRLEDRQILTSEVAAWETNRNNLQCKVHWQFTTADARTKLWRLYPVIEPVNFNLKDH
;
A
#
# COMPACT_ATOMS: atom_id res chain seq x y z
N ILE A 1 10.38 -1.69 19.50
CA ILE A 1 9.43 -1.26 18.43
C ILE A 1 10.07 -1.46 17.06
N VAL A 2 11.33 -1.08 16.87
CA VAL A 2 12.07 -1.30 15.60
C VAL A 2 12.19 -2.79 15.23
N ASP A 3 12.37 -3.69 16.20
CA ASP A 3 12.51 -5.14 15.94
C ASP A 3 11.28 -5.85 15.36
N LYS A 4 10.13 -5.18 15.24
CA LYS A 4 8.89 -5.73 14.65
C LYS A 4 8.52 -5.08 13.31
N LEU A 5 9.34 -4.17 12.80
CA LEU A 5 9.08 -3.50 11.54
C LEU A 5 9.76 -4.26 10.40
N GLU A 6 8.97 -4.90 9.55
CA GLU A 6 9.44 -5.52 8.31
C GLU A 6 9.14 -4.59 7.13
N ILE A 7 10.20 -4.16 6.42
CA ILE A 7 10.08 -3.24 5.28
C ILE A 7 10.15 -4.05 3.99
N HIS A 8 9.06 -4.06 3.22
CA HIS A 8 9.01 -4.65 1.89
C HIS A 8 9.12 -3.57 0.81
N TYR A 9 10.12 -3.68 -0.06
CA TYR A 9 10.28 -2.78 -1.19
C TYR A 9 9.36 -3.20 -2.35
N THR A 10 8.45 -2.30 -2.74
CA THR A 10 7.63 -2.45 -3.94
C THR A 10 8.34 -1.82 -5.15
N PRO A 11 8.17 -2.38 -6.37
CA PRO A 11 8.71 -1.74 -7.56
C PRO A 11 8.05 -0.38 -7.81
N LYS A 12 8.77 0.52 -8.47
CA LYS A 12 8.32 1.90 -8.77
C LYS A 12 6.94 1.99 -9.44
N HIS A 13 6.53 0.97 -10.19
CA HIS A 13 5.25 0.92 -10.91
C HIS A 13 4.22 -0.04 -10.27
N GLY A 14 4.47 -0.49 -9.03
CA GLY A 14 3.61 -1.42 -8.29
C GLY A 14 2.51 -0.74 -7.47
N SER A 15 1.93 0.36 -7.96
CA SER A 15 0.93 1.16 -7.21
C SER A 15 -0.31 0.34 -6.81
N TRP A 16 -0.64 -0.69 -7.59
CA TRP A 16 -1.71 -1.65 -7.31
C TRP A 16 -1.48 -2.51 -6.05
N LEU A 17 -0.27 -2.53 -5.48
CA LEU A 17 0.04 -3.16 -4.19
C LEU A 17 0.00 -2.16 -3.02
N ASN A 18 -0.30 -0.88 -3.27
CA ASN A 18 -0.25 0.16 -2.26
C ASN A 18 -1.55 0.17 -1.44
N MET A 19 -1.45 -0.32 -0.21
CA MET A 19 -2.51 -0.27 0.78
C MET A 19 -3.09 1.15 0.95
N ALA A 20 -2.22 2.16 0.97
CA ALA A 20 -2.64 3.54 1.20
C ALA A 20 -3.52 4.06 0.05
N GLU A 21 -3.17 3.73 -1.20
CA GLU A 21 -3.96 4.13 -2.37
C GLU A 21 -5.33 3.44 -2.40
N THR A 22 -5.38 2.17 -2.00
CA THR A 22 -6.64 1.43 -1.87
C THR A 22 -7.55 2.07 -0.82
N GLU A 23 -7.03 2.34 0.39
CA GLU A 23 -7.81 2.96 1.46
C GLU A 23 -8.25 4.39 1.11
N LEU A 24 -7.41 5.18 0.42
CA LEU A 24 -7.80 6.49 -0.11
C LEU A 24 -8.97 6.38 -1.11
N GLY A 25 -8.96 5.36 -1.97
CA GLY A 25 -10.07 5.10 -2.89
C GLY A 25 -11.36 4.68 -2.19
N ILE A 26 -11.27 4.00 -1.04
CA ILE A 26 -12.44 3.61 -0.24
C ILE A 26 -12.97 4.83 0.52
N LEU A 27 -12.10 5.60 1.17
CA LEU A 27 -12.44 6.89 1.79
C LEU A 27 -13.15 7.80 0.79
N SER A 28 -12.62 7.92 -0.42
CA SER A 28 -13.21 8.76 -1.46
C SER A 28 -14.65 8.35 -1.79
N ARG A 29 -14.93 7.05 -1.92
CA ARG A 29 -16.26 6.53 -2.28
C ARG A 29 -17.24 6.54 -1.11
N GLN A 30 -16.76 6.33 0.11
CA GLN A 30 -17.62 6.15 1.29
C GLN A 30 -17.87 7.46 2.06
N CYS A 31 -16.89 8.35 2.07
CA CYS A 31 -16.92 9.57 2.88
C CYS A 31 -16.96 10.83 2.02
N LEU A 32 -16.16 10.87 0.94
CA LEU A 32 -15.92 12.09 0.17
C LEU A 32 -16.70 12.19 -1.15
N ASP A 33 -17.61 11.26 -1.45
CA ASP A 33 -18.46 11.28 -2.65
C ASP A 33 -19.62 12.28 -2.51
N ARG A 34 -19.33 13.45 -1.93
CA ARG A 34 -20.26 14.55 -1.71
C ARG A 34 -19.50 15.86 -1.56
N ARG A 35 -20.21 16.97 -1.78
CA ARG A 35 -19.64 18.30 -1.54
C ARG A 35 -19.53 18.55 -0.04
N LEU A 36 -18.37 19.05 0.39
CA LEU A 36 -18.11 19.50 1.75
C LEU A 36 -17.75 20.99 1.69
N GLU A 37 -18.36 21.79 2.57
CA GLU A 37 -18.36 23.25 2.46
C GLU A 37 -17.09 23.90 3.00
N ASP A 38 -16.44 23.28 3.98
CA ASP A 38 -15.22 23.77 4.58
C ASP A 38 -14.25 22.65 5.01
N ARG A 39 -13.05 23.06 5.41
CA ARG A 39 -11.96 22.17 5.84
C ARG A 39 -12.23 21.54 7.21
N GLN A 40 -12.93 22.21 8.12
CA GLN A 40 -13.26 21.64 9.43
C GLN A 40 -14.20 20.44 9.27
N ILE A 41 -15.25 20.56 8.47
CA ILE A 41 -16.20 19.49 8.16
C ILE A 41 -15.46 18.32 7.51
N LEU A 42 -14.60 18.59 6.51
CA LEU A 42 -13.76 17.56 5.90
C LEU A 42 -12.93 16.80 6.94
N THR A 43 -12.29 17.53 7.86
CA THR A 43 -11.43 16.93 8.88
C THR A 43 -12.24 16.05 9.84
N SER A 44 -13.40 16.52 10.30
CA SER A 44 -14.25 15.74 11.21
C SER A 44 -14.83 14.48 10.55
N GLU A 45 -15.23 14.58 9.28
CA GLU A 45 -15.79 13.45 8.53
C GLU A 45 -14.74 12.37 8.27
N VAL A 46 -13.53 12.77 7.86
CA VAL A 46 -12.41 11.84 7.66
C VAL A 46 -12.04 11.14 8.98
N ALA A 47 -11.97 11.88 10.10
CA ALA A 47 -11.64 11.30 11.40
C ALA A 47 -12.72 10.33 11.91
N ALA A 48 -14.00 10.66 11.71
CA ALA A 48 -15.11 9.77 12.06
C ALA A 48 -15.10 8.50 11.20
N TRP A 49 -14.87 8.63 9.89
CA TRP A 49 -14.74 7.49 8.98
C TRP A 49 -13.54 6.61 9.35
N GLU A 50 -12.37 7.20 9.62
CA GLU A 50 -11.15 6.47 10.03
C GLU A 50 -11.39 5.68 11.32
N THR A 51 -12.00 6.30 12.33
CA THR A 51 -12.33 5.63 13.60
C THR A 51 -13.24 4.43 13.35
N ASN A 52 -14.27 4.58 12.52
CA ASN A 52 -15.17 3.47 12.17
C ASN A 52 -14.43 2.34 11.44
N ARG A 53 -13.62 2.68 10.44
CA ARG A 53 -12.81 1.75 9.63
C ARG A 53 -11.83 0.95 10.51
N ASN A 54 -11.15 1.63 11.43
CA ASN A 54 -10.22 1.04 12.39
C ASN A 54 -10.92 0.08 13.35
N ASN A 55 -12.11 0.46 13.86
CA ASN A 55 -12.91 -0.39 14.75
C ASN A 55 -13.44 -1.65 14.04
N LEU A 56 -13.77 -1.55 12.76
CA LEU A 56 -14.15 -2.71 11.95
C LEU A 56 -12.97 -3.65 11.68
N GLN A 57 -11.74 -3.23 11.99
CA GLN A 57 -10.51 -3.95 11.69
C GLN A 57 -10.49 -4.47 10.25
N CYS A 58 -10.98 -3.64 9.32
CA CYS A 58 -11.17 -4.06 7.94
C CYS A 58 -9.80 -4.39 7.32
N LYS A 59 -9.52 -5.67 7.10
CA LYS A 59 -8.26 -6.12 6.51
C LYS A 59 -8.41 -6.21 5.00
N VAL A 60 -7.43 -5.70 4.27
CA VAL A 60 -7.31 -6.03 2.85
C VAL A 60 -6.85 -7.47 2.75
N HIS A 61 -7.69 -8.30 2.14
CA HIS A 61 -7.37 -9.69 1.84
C HIS A 61 -6.64 -9.75 0.50
N TRP A 62 -5.30 -9.67 0.54
CA TRP A 62 -4.46 -9.75 -0.64
C TRP A 62 -4.57 -11.14 -1.28
N GLN A 63 -5.21 -11.22 -2.44
CA GLN A 63 -5.29 -12.46 -3.23
C GLN A 63 -4.19 -12.57 -4.29
N PHE A 64 -3.42 -11.51 -4.50
CA PHE A 64 -2.41 -11.44 -5.55
C PHE A 64 -1.04 -11.39 -4.91
N THR A 65 -0.26 -12.45 -5.12
CA THR A 65 1.03 -12.63 -4.43
C THR A 65 2.17 -11.92 -5.17
N THR A 66 3.30 -11.72 -4.48
CA THR A 66 4.52 -11.21 -5.12
C THR A 66 5.00 -12.15 -6.23
N ALA A 67 4.76 -13.46 -6.13
CA ALA A 67 5.09 -14.43 -7.19
C ALA A 67 4.18 -14.25 -8.42
N ASP A 68 2.87 -14.05 -8.20
CA ASP A 68 1.93 -13.74 -9.28
C ASP A 68 2.30 -12.44 -9.98
N ALA A 69 2.74 -11.43 -9.21
CA ALA A 69 3.21 -10.16 -9.72
C ALA A 69 4.41 -10.30 -10.63
N ARG A 70 5.43 -11.04 -10.20
CA ARG A 70 6.64 -11.27 -11.01
C ARG A 70 6.33 -12.01 -12.31
N THR A 71 5.36 -12.93 -12.29
CA THR A 71 4.94 -13.68 -13.48
C THR A 71 4.11 -12.80 -14.42
N LYS A 72 3.06 -12.13 -13.91
CA LYS A 72 2.11 -11.36 -14.73
C LYS A 72 2.66 -10.00 -15.16
N LEU A 73 3.48 -9.37 -14.32
CA LEU A 73 4.07 -8.05 -14.55
C LEU A 73 5.58 -8.13 -14.78
N TRP A 74 6.06 -9.25 -15.32
CA TRP A 74 7.49 -9.51 -15.53
C TRP A 74 8.24 -8.38 -16.23
N ARG A 75 7.57 -7.60 -17.09
CA ARG A 75 8.15 -6.41 -17.77
C ARG A 75 8.43 -5.23 -16.85
N LEU A 76 7.69 -5.12 -15.74
CA LEU A 76 7.78 -4.01 -14.77
C LEU A 76 8.64 -4.36 -13.55
N TYR A 77 8.92 -5.64 -13.34
CA TYR A 77 9.77 -6.11 -12.25
C TYR A 77 11.20 -6.33 -12.78
N PRO A 78 12.21 -5.63 -12.22
CA PRO A 78 13.59 -5.88 -12.60
C PRO A 78 13.97 -7.32 -12.23
N VAL A 79 14.70 -7.99 -13.12
CA VAL A 79 15.37 -9.26 -12.79
C VAL A 79 16.38 -8.94 -11.70
N ILE A 80 16.18 -9.52 -10.51
CA ILE A 80 17.13 -9.38 -9.42
C ILE A 80 18.26 -10.35 -9.75
N GLU A 81 19.33 -9.86 -10.36
CA GLU A 81 20.56 -10.65 -10.45
C GLU A 81 21.08 -10.90 -9.04
N PRO A 82 21.50 -12.13 -8.70
CA PRO A 82 22.17 -12.38 -7.44
C PRO A 82 23.41 -11.48 -7.38
N VAL A 83 23.52 -10.68 -6.32
CA VAL A 83 24.74 -9.95 -6.04
C VAL A 83 25.85 -10.98 -5.90
N ASN A 84 26.74 -11.05 -6.89
CA ASN A 84 27.94 -11.86 -6.83
C ASN A 84 28.81 -11.30 -5.70
N PHE A 85 28.72 -11.89 -4.51
CA PHE A 85 29.73 -11.76 -3.46
C PHE A 85 30.99 -12.52 -3.89
N ASN A 86 31.65 -12.05 -4.95
CA ASN A 86 33.02 -12.40 -5.26
C ASN A 86 33.88 -11.15 -5.07
N LEU A 87 33.95 -10.68 -3.83
CA LEU A 87 35.07 -9.88 -3.38
C LEU A 87 36.25 -10.85 -3.23
N LYS A 88 37.09 -10.90 -4.27
CA LYS A 88 38.47 -11.37 -4.13
C LYS A 88 39.22 -10.29 -3.36
N ASP A 89 39.41 -10.48 -2.07
CA ASP A 89 40.45 -9.79 -1.33
C ASP A 89 41.76 -10.58 -1.50
N HIS A 90 42.66 -10.04 -2.33
CA HIS A 90 44.09 -10.27 -2.27
C HIS A 90 44.77 -8.97 -1.90
#